data_AF-E7QY49-F1
#
_entry.id   AF-E7QY49-F1
#
_cell.length_a   1.000
_cell.length_b   1.000
_cell.length_c   1.000
_cell.angle_alpha   90.00
_cell.angle_beta   90.00
_cell.angle_gamma   90.00
#
_symmetry.space_group_name_H-M   'P 1'
#
loop_
_entity.id
_entity.type
_entity.pdbx_description
1 polymer ?
#
loop_
_entity_poly.entity_id
_entity_poly.type
_entity_poly.pdbx_seq_one_letter_code
_entity_poly.pdbx_strand_id
1 'polypeptide(L)'
;MAGRFALDIETVSPTLDHYETPPDFRDPAYFELLAVAVGYESPGGDRETEMLFRRDDTPDDELDLVARTLDWLAERDGDEYITYGGETFDVPQLFGRARAAADSTREGLAERLRTRLEADLAHVDLRRPAWDAFGDYTRLETACREVGIRPEDTRWDTYDHGIDLDALRPEKFRGFGKVINKDVPVFGERYIALAAAGATETLTFRSLHELLDHYGREDVVHLFDLADARPFDVADTASWA
;
A
#
# COMPACT_ATOMS: atom_id res chain seq x y z
N MET A 1 -16.65 19.82 -8.93
CA MET A 1 -15.53 19.45 -8.04
C MET A 1 -14.72 18.42 -8.80
N ALA A 2 -13.39 18.40 -8.65
CA ALA A 2 -12.60 17.30 -9.16
C ALA A 2 -12.80 16.08 -8.23
N GLY A 3 -12.43 14.89 -8.71
CA GLY A 3 -12.46 13.68 -7.90
C GLY A 3 -11.28 13.61 -6.93
N ARG A 4 -11.23 12.52 -6.17
CA ARG A 4 -10.18 12.26 -5.17
C ARG A 4 -9.46 10.97 -5.50
N PHE A 5 -8.17 10.92 -5.28
CA PHE A 5 -7.38 9.69 -5.36
C PHE A 5 -7.18 9.08 -3.98
N ALA A 6 -6.95 7.78 -3.94
CA ALA A 6 -6.45 7.06 -2.77
C ALA A 6 -5.24 6.24 -3.22
N LEU A 7 -4.20 6.18 -2.39
CA LEU A 7 -2.93 5.55 -2.74
C LEU A 7 -2.35 4.83 -1.53
N ASP A 8 -1.86 3.63 -1.78
CA ASP A 8 -1.04 2.84 -0.85
C ASP A 8 0.01 2.06 -1.66
N ILE A 9 1.16 1.77 -1.06
CA ILE A 9 2.19 0.94 -1.69
C ILE A 9 2.51 -0.30 -0.88
N GLU A 10 2.89 -1.33 -1.63
CA GLU A 10 3.52 -2.51 -1.05
C GLU A 10 4.98 -2.59 -1.47
N THR A 11 5.80 -3.06 -0.54
CA THR A 11 7.24 -3.21 -0.76
C THR A 11 7.72 -4.59 -0.34
N VAL A 12 8.83 -5.01 -0.94
CA VAL A 12 9.65 -6.12 -0.47
C VAL A 12 10.94 -5.57 0.14
N SER A 13 11.61 -6.37 0.97
CA SER A 13 12.86 -5.98 1.63
C SER A 13 13.90 -7.08 1.50
N PRO A 14 14.39 -7.38 0.28
CA PRO A 14 15.23 -8.55 0.01
C PRO A 14 16.59 -8.52 0.71
N THR A 15 16.99 -7.36 1.27
CA THR A 15 18.24 -7.18 2.00
C THR A 15 18.10 -7.41 3.51
N LEU A 16 16.87 -7.63 4.01
CA LEU A 16 16.55 -7.85 5.42
C LEU A 16 16.01 -9.27 5.63
N ASP A 17 16.17 -9.80 6.83
CA ASP A 17 15.38 -10.98 7.21
C ASP A 17 13.89 -10.59 7.25
N HIS A 18 12.97 -11.47 6.80
CA HIS A 18 11.55 -11.13 6.58
C HIS A 18 10.80 -10.46 7.75
N TYR A 19 11.26 -10.67 8.99
CA TYR A 19 10.64 -10.06 10.18
C TYR A 19 11.57 -9.08 10.91
N GLU A 20 12.77 -8.86 10.38
CA GLU A 20 13.65 -7.78 10.80
C GLU A 20 12.99 -6.45 10.51
N THR A 21 13.15 -5.50 11.44
CA THR A 21 12.61 -4.15 11.26
C THR A 21 13.71 -3.31 10.62
N PRO A 22 13.45 -2.64 9.48
CA PRO A 22 14.38 -1.71 8.87
C PRO A 22 14.84 -0.66 9.89
N PRO A 23 16.14 -0.30 9.92
CA PRO A 23 16.64 0.70 10.85
C PRO A 23 16.09 2.10 10.53
N ASP A 24 15.76 2.37 9.26
CA ASP A 24 15.11 3.59 8.82
C ASP A 24 14.04 3.27 7.76
N PHE A 25 12.76 3.48 8.10
CA PHE A 25 11.63 3.29 7.19
C PHE A 25 11.57 4.31 6.06
N ARG A 26 12.35 5.39 6.11
CA ARG A 26 12.42 6.42 5.06
C ARG A 26 13.55 6.19 4.07
N ASP A 27 14.45 5.24 4.35
CA ASP A 27 15.59 4.96 3.48
C ASP A 27 15.18 3.94 2.40
N PRO A 28 15.11 4.35 1.13
CA PRO A 28 14.70 3.47 0.02
C PRO A 28 15.71 2.36 -0.30
N ALA A 29 16.88 2.34 0.33
CA ALA A 29 17.84 1.24 0.16
C ALA A 29 17.38 -0.08 0.79
N TYR A 30 16.44 -0.05 1.75
CA TYR A 30 15.92 -1.26 2.42
C TYR A 30 14.66 -1.84 1.78
N PHE A 31 14.13 -1.18 0.77
CA PHE A 31 12.86 -1.55 0.14
C PHE A 31 13.02 -1.64 -1.37
N GLU A 32 12.20 -2.45 -2.01
CA GLU A 32 11.92 -2.37 -3.44
C GLU A 32 10.41 -2.35 -3.64
N LEU A 33 9.93 -1.66 -4.68
CA LEU A 33 8.50 -1.62 -4.96
C LEU A 33 7.98 -3.02 -5.34
N LEU A 34 6.86 -3.42 -4.75
CA LEU A 34 6.12 -4.62 -5.12
C LEU A 34 4.89 -4.25 -5.94
N ALA A 35 4.10 -3.30 -5.43
CA ALA A 35 2.87 -2.88 -6.04
C ALA A 35 2.47 -1.47 -5.57
N VAL A 36 1.58 -0.85 -6.33
CA VAL A 36 0.88 0.38 -5.92
C VAL A 36 -0.61 0.09 -6.02
N ALA A 37 -1.31 0.16 -4.88
CA ALA A 37 -2.76 0.16 -4.85
C ALA A 37 -3.25 1.59 -5.09
N VAL A 38 -4.14 1.76 -6.05
CA VAL A 38 -4.70 3.06 -6.46
C VAL A 38 -6.21 3.02 -6.41
N GLY A 39 -6.80 4.13 -6.01
CA GLY A 39 -8.25 4.32 -5.95
C GLY A 39 -8.63 5.71 -6.48
N TYR A 40 -9.82 5.81 -7.05
CA TYR A 40 -10.38 7.06 -7.53
C TYR A 40 -11.86 7.13 -7.19
N GLU A 41 -12.27 8.25 -6.62
CA GLU A 41 -13.66 8.60 -6.40
C GLU A 41 -14.03 9.79 -7.28
N SER A 42 -15.01 9.60 -8.16
CA SER A 42 -15.50 10.66 -9.04
C SER A 42 -16.31 11.70 -8.24
N PRO A 43 -16.51 12.90 -8.79
CA PRO A 43 -17.39 13.90 -8.16
C PRO A 43 -18.84 13.44 -7.96
N GLY A 44 -19.26 12.38 -8.66
CA GLY A 44 -20.57 11.75 -8.52
C GLY A 44 -20.63 10.66 -7.44
N GLY A 45 -19.49 10.32 -6.83
CA GLY A 45 -19.37 9.27 -5.81
C GLY A 45 -19.09 7.87 -6.37
N ASP A 46 -18.87 7.73 -7.68
CA ASP A 46 -18.45 6.44 -8.26
C ASP A 46 -17.01 6.15 -7.87
N ARG A 47 -16.74 4.94 -7.36
CA ARG A 47 -15.40 4.52 -6.94
C ARG A 47 -14.87 3.39 -7.79
N GLU A 48 -13.58 3.43 -8.04
CA GLU A 48 -12.81 2.33 -8.60
C GLU A 48 -11.48 2.19 -7.87
N THR A 49 -10.96 0.96 -7.82
CA THR A 49 -9.64 0.64 -7.28
C THR A 49 -8.91 -0.31 -8.21
N GLU A 50 -7.59 -0.32 -8.18
CA GLU A 50 -6.74 -1.23 -8.95
C GLU A 50 -5.43 -1.45 -8.19
N MET A 51 -4.89 -2.67 -8.25
CA MET A 51 -3.55 -2.94 -7.76
C MET A 51 -2.58 -3.10 -8.93
N LEU A 52 -1.65 -2.17 -9.06
CA LEU A 52 -0.62 -2.19 -10.09
C LEU A 52 0.58 -2.95 -9.56
N PHE A 53 0.84 -4.14 -10.09
CA PHE A 53 1.98 -4.96 -9.67
C PHE A 53 3.23 -4.70 -10.51
N ARG A 54 4.39 -4.78 -9.85
CA ARG A 54 5.67 -5.09 -10.49
C ARG A 54 5.60 -6.49 -11.12
N ARG A 55 6.20 -6.65 -12.29
CA ARG A 55 6.14 -7.83 -13.18
C ARG A 55 7.50 -8.52 -13.35
N ASP A 56 8.58 -7.91 -12.91
CA ASP A 56 9.94 -8.45 -13.00
C ASP A 56 10.80 -7.98 -11.78
N ASP A 57 11.96 -8.59 -11.53
CA ASP A 57 12.88 -8.22 -10.45
C ASP A 57 13.94 -7.18 -10.86
N THR A 58 13.79 -6.59 -12.05
CA THR A 58 14.69 -5.55 -12.56
C THR A 58 14.35 -4.15 -12.05
N PRO A 59 15.34 -3.24 -11.94
CA PRO A 59 15.07 -1.82 -11.67
C PRO A 59 14.17 -1.15 -12.72
N ASP A 60 14.30 -1.54 -13.99
CA ASP A 60 13.47 -1.00 -15.09
C ASP A 60 11.98 -1.27 -14.86
N ASP A 61 11.64 -2.42 -14.26
CA ASP A 61 10.26 -2.77 -13.99
C ASP A 61 9.68 -2.00 -12.77
N GLU A 62 10.51 -1.57 -11.81
CA GLU A 62 10.09 -0.57 -10.81
C GLU A 62 9.73 0.76 -11.49
N LEU A 63 10.50 1.19 -12.48
CA LEU A 63 10.18 2.39 -13.26
C LEU A 63 8.92 2.21 -14.11
N ASP A 64 8.68 1.01 -14.66
CA ASP A 64 7.44 0.71 -15.39
C ASP A 64 6.22 0.67 -14.48
N LEU A 65 6.37 0.24 -13.22
CA LEU A 65 5.32 0.37 -12.22
C LEU A 65 5.01 1.85 -11.97
N VAL A 66 6.03 2.68 -11.69
CA VAL A 66 5.85 4.13 -11.48
C VAL A 66 5.22 4.83 -12.68
N ALA A 67 5.63 4.47 -13.90
CA ALA A 67 5.05 5.02 -15.13
C ALA A 67 3.57 4.66 -15.25
N ARG A 68 3.19 3.40 -15.00
CA ARG A 68 1.78 2.97 -14.99
C ARG A 68 0.96 3.69 -13.93
N THR A 69 1.51 3.92 -12.73
CA THR A 69 0.84 4.71 -11.70
C THR A 69 0.58 6.14 -12.17
N LEU A 70 1.57 6.78 -12.80
CA LEU A 70 1.42 8.12 -13.36
C LEU A 70 0.37 8.17 -14.47
N ASP A 71 0.38 7.20 -15.38
CA ASP A 71 -0.59 7.10 -16.46
C ASP A 71 -2.01 6.90 -15.90
N TRP A 72 -2.15 6.02 -14.90
CA TRP A 72 -3.42 5.78 -14.21
C TRP A 72 -3.97 7.06 -13.55
N LEU A 73 -3.12 7.83 -12.87
CA LEU A 73 -3.50 9.12 -12.25
C LEU A 73 -3.81 10.21 -13.29
N ALA A 74 -3.27 10.13 -14.50
CA ALA A 74 -3.45 11.12 -15.56
C ALA A 74 -4.74 10.90 -16.38
N GLU A 75 -5.26 9.67 -16.39
CA GLU A 75 -6.54 9.32 -17.04
C GLU A 75 -7.77 9.85 -16.28
N ARG A 76 -7.58 10.38 -15.07
CA ARG A 76 -8.64 10.75 -14.13
C ARG A 76 -8.49 12.20 -13.70
N ASP A 77 -9.62 12.86 -13.48
CA ASP A 77 -9.68 14.26 -13.04
C ASP A 77 -9.80 14.34 -11.52
N GLY A 78 -8.67 14.49 -10.84
CA GLY A 78 -8.62 14.67 -9.38
C GLY A 78 -7.59 15.71 -8.97
N ASP A 79 -7.86 16.39 -7.85
CA ASP A 79 -7.05 17.47 -7.29
C ASP A 79 -6.47 17.15 -5.90
N GLU A 80 -6.83 16.01 -5.32
CA GLU A 80 -6.25 15.50 -4.07
C GLU A 80 -6.00 13.99 -4.09
N TYR A 81 -5.10 13.54 -3.23
CA TYR A 81 -4.87 12.11 -2.96
C TYR A 81 -4.80 11.85 -1.46
N ILE A 82 -5.36 10.71 -1.07
CA ILE A 82 -5.50 10.28 0.32
C ILE A 82 -4.56 9.10 0.58
N THR A 83 -3.88 9.11 1.72
CA THR A 83 -3.07 7.98 2.20
C THR A 83 -3.26 7.78 3.71
N TYR A 84 -2.78 6.66 4.24
CA TYR A 84 -2.65 6.45 5.69
C TYR A 84 -1.18 6.28 6.09
N GLY A 85 -0.51 7.39 6.43
CA GLY A 85 0.91 7.39 6.80
C GLY A 85 1.87 7.56 5.63
N GLY A 86 1.34 7.80 4.42
CA GLY A 86 2.12 7.90 3.20
C GLY A 86 3.03 9.12 3.09
N GLU A 87 2.82 10.16 3.91
CA GLU A 87 3.78 11.27 4.00
C GLU A 87 5.15 10.79 4.47
N THR A 88 5.18 9.72 5.27
CA THR A 88 6.42 9.21 5.88
C THR A 88 6.94 7.92 5.28
N PHE A 89 6.12 7.17 4.54
CA PHE A 89 6.53 5.91 3.95
C PHE A 89 6.32 5.93 2.44
N ASP A 90 5.08 5.90 1.98
CA ASP A 90 4.71 5.73 0.57
C ASP A 90 5.40 6.72 -0.37
N VAL A 91 5.27 8.02 -0.09
CA VAL A 91 5.82 9.07 -0.96
C VAL A 91 7.37 9.04 -0.97
N PRO A 92 8.06 8.99 0.20
CA PRO A 92 9.51 8.79 0.23
C PRO A 92 9.99 7.55 -0.52
N GLN A 93 9.30 6.41 -0.38
CA GLN A 93 9.68 5.15 -1.02
C GLN A 93 9.45 5.21 -2.53
N LEU A 94 8.28 5.66 -2.99
CA LEU A 94 7.98 5.82 -4.41
C LEU A 94 9.00 6.70 -5.13
N PHE A 95 9.29 7.89 -4.58
CA PHE A 95 10.27 8.79 -5.18
C PHE A 95 11.70 8.25 -5.07
N GLY A 96 12.07 7.74 -3.89
CA GLY A 96 13.40 7.21 -3.60
C GLY A 96 13.77 6.05 -4.52
N ARG A 97 12.84 5.10 -4.68
CA ARG A 97 12.97 3.96 -5.59
C ARG A 97 12.97 4.35 -7.05
N ALA A 98 12.05 5.22 -7.47
CA ALA A 98 12.05 5.75 -8.84
C ALA A 98 13.38 6.43 -9.17
N ARG A 99 13.97 7.17 -8.22
CA ARG A 99 15.26 7.83 -8.41
C ARG A 99 16.43 6.85 -8.41
N ALA A 100 16.41 5.84 -7.55
CA ALA A 100 17.47 4.84 -7.46
C ALA A 100 17.49 3.92 -8.69
N ALA A 101 16.32 3.59 -9.25
CA ALA A 101 16.18 2.77 -10.44
C ALA A 101 16.41 3.55 -11.74
N ALA A 102 16.26 4.89 -11.73
CA ALA A 102 16.39 5.72 -12.92
C ALA A 102 17.77 5.60 -13.59
N ASP A 103 17.75 5.31 -14.88
CA ASP A 103 18.90 5.42 -15.77
C ASP A 103 18.89 6.76 -16.53
N SER A 104 19.85 6.95 -17.45
CA SER A 104 19.95 8.18 -18.25
C SER A 104 18.77 8.40 -19.21
N THR A 105 17.96 7.37 -19.50
CA THR A 105 16.82 7.47 -20.42
C THR A 105 15.51 7.81 -19.70
N ARG A 106 15.44 7.54 -18.38
CA ARG A 106 14.24 7.75 -17.56
C ARG A 106 14.45 8.67 -16.35
N GLU A 107 15.53 9.44 -16.33
CA GLU A 107 15.89 10.38 -15.27
C GLU A 107 14.75 11.34 -14.87
N GLY A 108 13.89 11.72 -15.83
CA GLY A 108 12.74 12.60 -15.57
C GLY A 108 11.53 11.94 -14.91
N LEU A 109 11.46 10.61 -14.80
CA LEU A 109 10.27 9.92 -14.29
C LEU A 109 10.04 10.18 -12.80
N ALA A 110 11.10 10.09 -11.99
CA ALA A 110 11.02 10.39 -10.56
C ALA A 110 10.57 11.83 -10.31
N GLU A 111 11.03 12.78 -11.13
CA GLU A 111 10.64 14.20 -11.02
C GLU A 111 9.19 14.45 -11.45
N ARG A 112 8.72 13.72 -12.48
CA ARG A 112 7.29 13.74 -12.88
C ARG A 112 6.40 13.20 -11.77
N LEU A 113 6.79 12.09 -11.14
CA LEU A 113 6.08 11.52 -9.99
C LEU A 113 6.01 12.53 -8.84
N ARG A 114 7.14 13.13 -8.50
CA ARG A 114 7.24 14.14 -7.46
C ARG A 114 6.36 15.34 -7.75
N THR A 115 6.42 15.88 -8.97
CA THR A 115 5.56 17.00 -9.38
C THR A 115 4.09 16.64 -9.26
N ARG A 116 3.69 15.44 -9.73
CA ARG A 116 2.30 14.99 -9.64
C ARG A 116 1.81 14.88 -8.20
N LEU A 117 2.59 14.29 -7.30
CA LEU A 117 2.17 14.04 -5.92
C LEU A 117 2.40 15.21 -4.95
N GLU A 118 3.38 16.08 -5.19
CA GLU A 118 3.72 17.19 -4.27
C GLU A 118 3.22 18.56 -4.75
N ALA A 119 3.10 18.78 -6.06
CA ALA A 119 2.77 20.10 -6.62
C ALA A 119 1.37 20.14 -7.25
N ASP A 120 0.97 19.08 -7.94
CA ASP A 120 -0.29 19.07 -8.71
C ASP A 120 -1.50 18.59 -7.90
N LEU A 121 -1.27 17.83 -6.81
CA LEU A 121 -2.32 17.26 -5.97
C LEU A 121 -2.16 17.70 -4.51
N ALA A 122 -3.28 18.00 -3.84
CA ALA A 122 -3.30 18.16 -2.40
C ALA A 122 -3.16 16.79 -1.71
N HIS A 123 -2.22 16.66 -0.77
CA HIS A 123 -2.03 15.43 -0.01
C HIS A 123 -2.86 15.44 1.28
N VAL A 124 -3.69 14.42 1.46
CA VAL A 124 -4.48 14.17 2.66
C VAL A 124 -3.97 12.90 3.35
N ASP A 125 -3.03 13.05 4.29
CA ASP A 125 -2.59 11.92 5.14
C ASP A 125 -3.50 11.79 6.38
N LEU A 126 -4.19 10.66 6.49
CA LEU A 126 -5.16 10.40 7.55
C LEU A 126 -4.54 9.93 8.87
N ARG A 127 -3.26 9.54 8.88
CA ARG A 127 -2.65 8.92 10.06
C ARG A 127 -2.56 9.85 11.25
N ARG A 128 -2.12 11.10 11.05
CA ARG A 128 -1.99 12.05 12.16
C ARG A 128 -3.35 12.43 12.76
N PRO A 129 -4.38 12.79 11.97
CA PRO A 129 -5.73 12.95 12.51
C PRO A 129 -6.23 11.72 13.28
N ALA A 130 -5.97 10.50 12.78
CA ALA A 130 -6.36 9.27 13.46
C ALA A 130 -5.61 9.07 14.78
N TRP A 131 -4.31 9.39 14.83
CA TRP A 131 -3.53 9.32 16.07
C TRP A 131 -3.99 10.34 17.11
N ASP A 132 -4.30 11.57 16.68
CA ASP A 132 -4.81 12.61 17.55
C ASP A 132 -6.17 12.22 18.17
N ALA A 133 -6.99 11.44 17.46
CA ALA A 133 -8.32 11.03 17.92
C ALA A 133 -8.35 9.69 18.68
N PHE A 134 -7.62 8.69 18.21
CA PHE A 134 -7.72 7.29 18.67
C PHE A 134 -6.45 6.79 19.39
N GLY A 135 -5.40 7.61 19.45
CA GLY A 135 -4.15 7.34 20.14
C GLY A 135 -2.99 7.04 19.18
N ASP A 136 -1.77 7.27 19.68
CA ASP A 136 -0.53 7.07 18.92
C ASP A 136 -0.43 5.65 18.36
N TYR A 137 0.15 5.54 17.17
CA TYR A 137 0.33 4.27 16.45
C TYR A 137 -0.97 3.54 16.08
N THR A 138 -2.12 4.23 16.07
CA THR A 138 -3.35 3.70 15.50
C THR A 138 -3.11 3.29 14.05
N ARG A 139 -3.51 2.07 13.70
CA ARG A 139 -3.43 1.50 12.34
C ARG A 139 -4.67 1.88 11.53
N LEU A 140 -4.58 1.80 10.21
CA LEU A 140 -5.69 2.09 9.31
C LEU A 140 -6.94 1.31 9.71
N GLU A 141 -6.84 -0.01 9.89
CA GLU A 141 -8.03 -0.82 10.15
C GLU A 141 -8.62 -0.57 11.54
N THR A 142 -7.79 -0.15 12.50
CA THR A 142 -8.27 0.33 13.80
C THR A 142 -9.03 1.64 13.62
N ALA A 143 -8.46 2.63 12.92
CA ALA A 143 -9.12 3.91 12.66
C ALA A 143 -10.47 3.73 11.93
N CYS A 144 -10.52 2.85 10.93
CA CYS A 144 -11.76 2.47 10.26
C CYS A 144 -12.80 1.92 11.24
N ARG A 145 -12.41 0.99 12.13
CA ARG A 145 -13.34 0.39 13.10
C ARG A 145 -13.86 1.40 14.12
N GLU A 146 -13.05 2.36 14.55
CA GLU A 146 -13.48 3.43 15.47
C GLU A 146 -14.58 4.32 14.86
N VAL A 147 -14.60 4.49 13.54
CA VAL A 147 -15.65 5.25 12.83
C VAL A 147 -16.76 4.36 12.24
N GLY A 148 -16.79 3.07 12.61
CA GLY A 148 -17.83 2.13 12.19
C GLY A 148 -17.66 1.50 10.80
N ILE A 149 -16.53 1.75 10.13
CA ILE A 149 -16.12 1.06 8.90
C ILE A 149 -15.56 -0.31 9.28
N ARG A 150 -15.86 -1.35 8.51
CA ARG A 150 -15.41 -2.72 8.79
C ARG A 150 -14.57 -3.26 7.63
N PRO A 151 -13.25 -3.02 7.64
CA PRO A 151 -12.35 -3.64 6.68
C PRO A 151 -12.42 -5.16 6.76
N GLU A 152 -12.33 -5.82 5.62
CA GLU A 152 -12.22 -7.27 5.57
C GLU A 152 -10.77 -7.68 5.89
N ASP A 153 -10.61 -8.62 6.81
CA ASP A 153 -9.28 -9.11 7.15
C ASP A 153 -8.80 -10.06 6.04
N THR A 154 -7.67 -9.74 5.40
CA THR A 154 -7.01 -10.71 4.52
C THR A 154 -6.44 -11.85 5.35
N ARG A 155 -6.85 -13.08 5.05
CA ARG A 155 -6.38 -14.29 5.70
C ARG A 155 -5.43 -15.04 4.79
N TRP A 156 -4.22 -15.34 5.26
CA TRP A 156 -3.24 -16.03 4.41
C TRP A 156 -3.62 -17.49 4.15
N ASP A 157 -4.25 -18.14 5.13
CA ASP A 157 -4.61 -19.56 5.10
C ASP A 157 -5.77 -19.91 4.13
N THR A 158 -6.40 -18.92 3.51
CA THR A 158 -7.47 -19.12 2.52
C THR A 158 -6.98 -19.21 1.08
N TYR A 159 -5.70 -18.99 0.82
CA TYR A 159 -5.11 -18.96 -0.52
C TYR A 159 -4.11 -20.12 -0.70
N ASP A 160 -4.14 -20.81 -1.84
CA ASP A 160 -3.27 -21.98 -2.12
C ASP A 160 -1.89 -21.56 -2.69
N HIS A 161 -1.20 -20.69 -1.96
CA HIS A 161 0.12 -20.18 -2.36
C HIS A 161 1.30 -21.01 -1.82
N GLY A 162 1.06 -21.97 -0.92
CA GLY A 162 2.09 -22.90 -0.42
C GLY A 162 3.16 -22.27 0.49
N ILE A 163 2.87 -21.14 1.14
CA ILE A 163 3.74 -20.51 2.15
C ILE A 163 3.13 -20.78 3.52
N ASP A 164 3.93 -21.32 4.43
CA ASP A 164 3.51 -21.57 5.82
C ASP A 164 4.00 -20.42 6.71
N LEU A 165 3.13 -19.44 6.98
CA LEU A 165 3.50 -18.32 7.85
C LEU A 165 3.70 -18.75 9.31
N ASP A 166 3.10 -19.84 9.77
CA ASP A 166 3.31 -20.32 11.15
C ASP A 166 4.74 -20.87 11.35
N ALA A 167 5.34 -21.39 10.27
CA ALA A 167 6.73 -21.79 10.26
C ALA A 167 7.71 -20.61 10.18
N LEU A 168 7.33 -19.53 9.46
CA LEU A 168 8.21 -18.40 9.17
C LEU A 168 8.14 -17.30 10.24
N ARG A 169 6.96 -17.03 10.80
CA ARG A 169 6.76 -15.92 11.73
C ARG A 169 7.44 -16.16 13.08
N PRO A 170 7.76 -15.06 13.80
CA PRO A 170 8.06 -15.14 15.22
C PRO A 170 6.97 -15.87 15.99
N GLU A 171 7.36 -16.67 16.98
CA GLU A 171 6.49 -17.60 17.72
C GLU A 171 5.20 -16.94 18.25
N LYS A 172 5.27 -15.66 18.65
CA LYS A 172 4.13 -14.88 19.14
C LYS A 172 2.98 -14.70 18.14
N PHE A 173 3.20 -14.97 16.85
CA PHE A 173 2.20 -14.85 15.80
C PHE A 173 1.75 -16.20 15.23
N ARG A 174 2.18 -17.33 15.82
CA ARG A 174 1.70 -18.66 15.39
C ARG A 174 0.20 -18.82 15.61
N GLY A 175 -0.48 -19.42 14.65
CA GLY A 175 -1.94 -19.58 14.61
C GLY A 175 -2.70 -18.30 14.28
N PHE A 176 -2.00 -17.20 13.99
CA PHE A 176 -2.65 -15.94 13.63
C PHE A 176 -3.00 -15.94 12.14
N GLY A 177 -4.27 -16.16 11.80
CA GLY A 177 -4.69 -16.30 10.40
C GLY A 177 -4.64 -15.01 9.56
N LYS A 178 -4.65 -13.83 10.19
CA LYS A 178 -4.65 -12.54 9.49
C LYS A 178 -3.25 -12.21 8.95
N VAL A 179 -3.19 -11.67 7.73
CA VAL A 179 -1.99 -11.05 7.13
C VAL A 179 -1.70 -9.74 7.86
N ILE A 180 -0.44 -9.54 8.23
CA ILE A 180 0.08 -8.27 8.74
C ILE A 180 1.09 -7.72 7.73
N ASN A 181 1.32 -6.41 7.76
CA ASN A 181 2.29 -5.74 6.88
C ASN A 181 3.67 -6.44 6.82
N LYS A 182 4.13 -7.05 7.92
CA LYS A 182 5.41 -7.81 7.95
C LYS A 182 5.41 -9.10 7.11
N ASP A 183 4.27 -9.62 6.71
CA ASP A 183 4.20 -10.80 5.84
C ASP A 183 4.25 -10.43 4.35
N VAL A 184 3.93 -9.17 4.01
CA VAL A 184 3.90 -8.73 2.61
C VAL A 184 5.25 -8.95 1.91
N PRO A 185 6.42 -8.66 2.51
CA PRO A 185 7.69 -9.00 1.89
C PRO A 185 7.86 -10.49 1.60
N VAL A 186 7.38 -11.38 2.48
CA VAL A 186 7.45 -12.85 2.28
C VAL A 186 6.67 -13.27 1.03
N PHE A 187 5.44 -12.76 0.89
CA PHE A 187 4.59 -13.04 -0.26
C PHE A 187 5.11 -12.38 -1.53
N GLY A 188 5.50 -11.12 -1.42
CA GLY A 188 5.96 -10.27 -2.52
C GLY A 188 7.23 -10.78 -3.16
N GLU A 189 8.24 -11.20 -2.38
CA GLU A 189 9.48 -11.73 -2.92
C GLU A 189 9.23 -13.01 -3.73
N ARG A 190 8.36 -13.90 -3.23
CA ARG A 190 7.98 -15.11 -3.97
C ARG A 190 7.19 -14.78 -5.23
N TYR A 191 6.28 -13.81 -5.15
CA TYR A 191 5.49 -13.34 -6.27
C TYR A 191 6.38 -12.77 -7.39
N ILE A 192 7.29 -11.84 -7.07
CA ILE A 192 8.22 -11.23 -8.02
C ILE A 192 9.13 -12.30 -8.64
N ALA A 193 9.68 -13.21 -7.85
CA ALA A 193 10.55 -14.28 -8.37
C ALA A 193 9.82 -15.19 -9.38
N LEU A 194 8.53 -15.46 -9.16
CA LEU A 194 7.71 -16.21 -10.11
C LEU A 194 7.38 -15.39 -11.37
N ALA A 195 7.14 -14.08 -11.22
CA ALA A 195 6.90 -13.17 -12.33
C ALA A 195 8.13 -13.11 -13.26
N ALA A 196 9.31 -12.86 -12.69
CA ALA A 196 10.59 -12.79 -13.41
C ALA A 196 10.94 -14.13 -14.10
N ALA A 197 10.57 -15.26 -13.50
CA ALA A 197 10.73 -16.58 -14.11
C ALA A 197 9.70 -16.91 -15.20
N GLY A 198 8.73 -16.04 -15.47
CA GLY A 198 7.62 -16.29 -16.40
C GLY A 198 6.64 -17.37 -15.92
N ALA A 199 6.61 -17.66 -14.61
CA ALA A 199 5.80 -18.70 -14.00
C ALA A 199 4.40 -18.20 -13.58
N THR A 200 3.83 -17.26 -14.33
CA THR A 200 2.58 -16.54 -14.00
C THR A 200 1.33 -17.41 -14.10
N GLU A 201 1.40 -18.54 -14.83
CA GLU A 201 0.28 -19.47 -14.98
C GLU A 201 0.17 -20.49 -13.84
N THR A 202 1.11 -20.47 -12.88
CA THR A 202 1.11 -21.40 -11.76
C THR A 202 0.01 -21.05 -10.74
N LEU A 203 -0.52 -22.07 -10.07
CA LEU A 203 -1.47 -21.87 -8.96
C LEU A 203 -0.88 -20.96 -7.88
N THR A 204 0.39 -21.20 -7.51
CA THR A 204 1.10 -20.38 -6.54
C THR A 204 1.13 -18.90 -6.93
N PHE A 205 1.46 -18.57 -8.19
CA PHE A 205 1.50 -17.18 -8.63
C PHE A 205 0.12 -16.54 -8.55
N ARG A 206 -0.92 -17.21 -9.05
CA ARG A 206 -2.29 -16.69 -9.05
C ARG A 206 -2.82 -16.51 -7.63
N SER A 207 -2.58 -17.46 -6.73
CA SER A 207 -3.00 -17.35 -5.33
C SER A 207 -2.24 -16.26 -4.58
N LEU A 208 -0.95 -16.03 -4.86
CA LEU A 208 -0.22 -14.87 -4.32
C LEU A 208 -0.76 -13.56 -4.86
N HIS A 209 -1.05 -13.50 -6.16
CA HIS A 209 -1.64 -12.33 -6.80
C HIS A 209 -2.98 -11.98 -6.15
N GLU A 210 -3.90 -12.94 -6.02
CA GLU A 210 -5.21 -12.76 -5.39
C GLU A 210 -5.10 -12.34 -3.91
N LEU A 211 -4.12 -12.88 -3.17
CA LEU A 211 -3.88 -12.50 -1.77
C LEU A 211 -3.40 -11.04 -1.67
N LEU A 212 -2.39 -10.69 -2.45
CA LEU A 212 -1.80 -9.34 -2.42
C LEU A 212 -2.79 -8.29 -2.96
N ASP A 213 -3.55 -8.63 -4.01
CA ASP A 213 -4.58 -7.76 -4.58
C ASP A 213 -5.69 -7.47 -3.56
N HIS A 214 -6.18 -8.51 -2.87
CA HIS A 214 -7.16 -8.32 -1.81
C HIS A 214 -6.60 -7.45 -0.67
N TYR A 215 -5.38 -7.76 -0.21
CA TYR A 215 -4.73 -7.00 0.86
C TYR A 215 -4.62 -5.50 0.54
N GLY A 216 -3.99 -5.15 -0.59
CA GLY A 216 -3.77 -3.73 -0.93
C GLY A 216 -5.05 -2.99 -1.34
N ARG A 217 -6.03 -3.67 -1.98
CA ARG A 217 -7.30 -3.01 -2.34
C ARG A 217 -8.16 -2.69 -1.12
N GLU A 218 -8.13 -3.53 -0.08
CA GLU A 218 -8.79 -3.23 1.20
C GLU A 218 -8.17 -2.01 1.89
N ASP A 219 -6.86 -1.82 1.80
CA ASP A 219 -6.19 -0.65 2.37
C ASP A 219 -6.56 0.66 1.64
N VAL A 220 -6.89 0.61 0.34
CA VAL A 220 -7.25 1.81 -0.44
C VAL A 220 -8.75 2.11 -0.42
N VAL A 221 -9.62 1.10 -0.50
CA VAL A 221 -11.08 1.30 -0.65
C VAL A 221 -11.67 2.08 0.54
N HIS A 222 -11.12 1.88 1.74
CA HIS A 222 -11.59 2.51 2.96
C HIS A 222 -11.02 3.90 3.22
N LEU A 223 -10.02 4.36 2.47
CA LEU A 223 -9.44 5.68 2.66
C LEU A 223 -10.45 6.79 2.36
N PHE A 224 -11.32 6.61 1.37
CA PHE A 224 -12.38 7.57 1.07
C PHE A 224 -13.40 7.68 2.22
N ASP A 225 -13.90 6.54 2.70
CA ASP A 225 -14.87 6.51 3.80
C ASP A 225 -14.26 7.06 5.10
N LEU A 226 -13.01 6.72 5.38
CA LEU A 226 -12.30 7.24 6.55
C LEU A 226 -12.04 8.75 6.41
N ALA A 227 -11.71 9.24 5.21
CA ALA A 227 -11.54 10.67 4.96
C ALA A 227 -12.85 11.45 5.17
N ASP A 228 -13.99 10.87 4.79
CA ASP A 228 -15.33 11.46 4.94
C ASP A 228 -15.86 11.43 6.38
N ALA A 229 -15.36 10.50 7.19
CA ALA A 229 -15.66 10.42 8.61
C ALA A 229 -14.96 11.53 9.45
N ARG A 230 -14.19 12.42 8.83
CA ARG A 230 -13.52 13.53 9.52
C ARG A 230 -14.47 14.72 9.78
N PRO A 231 -14.22 15.51 10.84
CA PRO A 231 -13.23 15.27 11.88
C PRO A 231 -13.59 14.02 12.70
N PHE A 232 -12.57 13.30 13.15
CA PHE A 232 -12.78 12.13 13.99
C PHE A 232 -13.24 12.60 15.37
N ASP A 233 -14.55 12.54 15.61
CA ASP A 233 -15.10 12.84 16.91
C ASP A 233 -14.69 11.74 17.89
N VAL A 234 -13.94 12.11 18.93
CA VAL A 234 -13.77 11.23 20.08
C VAL A 234 -15.14 11.13 20.73
N ALA A 235 -15.82 9.99 20.59
CA ALA A 235 -17.03 9.75 21.34
C ALA A 235 -16.68 9.95 22.82
N ASP A 236 -17.29 10.96 23.45
CA ASP A 236 -17.14 11.24 24.86
C ASP A 236 -17.62 9.99 25.60
N THR A 237 -16.71 9.07 25.95
CA THR A 237 -17.01 7.86 26.72
C THR A 237 -17.24 8.27 28.17
N ALA A 238 -18.26 9.10 28.38
CA ALA A 238 -18.76 9.55 29.66
C ALA A 238 -20.25 9.21 29.71
N SER A 239 -20.59 7.92 29.86
CA SER A 239 -21.82 7.45 30.54
C SER A 239 -22.06 5.95 30.35
N TRP A 240 -21.24 5.12 31.00
CA TRP A 240 -21.76 3.88 31.60
C TRP A 240 -21.28 3.86 33.05
N ALA A 241 -22.05 4.57 33.88
CA ALA A 241 -22.05 4.41 35.33
C ALA A 241 -22.80 3.13 35.72
#